data_AF-A0A2E7MFE3-F1
#
_entry.id   AF-A0A2E7MFE3-F1
#
_cell.length_a   1.000
_cell.length_b   1.000
_cell.length_c   1.000
_cell.angle_alpha   90.00
_cell.angle_beta   90.00
_cell.angle_gamma   90.00
#
_symmetry.space_group_name_H-M   'P 1'
#
loop_
_entity.id
_entity.type
_entity.pdbx_description
1 polymer ?
#
loop_
_entity_poly.entity_id
_entity_poly.type
_entity_poly.pdbx_seq_one_letter_code
_entity_poly.pdbx_strand_id
1 'polypeptide(L)'
;MSQRERLAAFTLALLFLSATMACGPVFVPEPSPTTDLTSLPLGEAVRTIFEQKCAGCHDNGQGQGGMDFILDAAALRDREKVVPGEPQASAIWLRITDPDPIRAMPPSTSGLSVSDLERDLIRQWIEAGATDFEVSIEVPYISLEEAISVMARDVRSLSEKPRQLTRYISLVPLSNQGVGDSVQSQDPGHLSLSDYRGAVSALLNSLSWQEELAAPVRVDEAGTILRIDIMDYSWDEIRDPIQGLDFWQVLENAYPYPVLSSSDDFTDLQAETGTSLPFINAGWLLANASRAPLYNDALQLPETLQGVEALLGVDLEYNRANQRSLRAGFNDSGVSGNNRLIERQPTSFGAYWQSFDFASNSGLQDIFTYPVTFHADGGEAIWNLPNGLQAYMIALADGTRIDEAPTEIVSDESRADGVVRNGLSCFNCHGSQGILRTDDMVRDHVEDNVVSYDQETIDTVRDLHRATPFAEVQEEDGQRYSQSMDELGLPDRGAGLIPLASLKYEGLVSLSTAAAELGLTVDELRGALDANNLPAGDFVELLPLLGEGGLVFRDSFLTVLPALNCYLAQRYLNRTGEEAGHTGCP
;
A
#
# COMPACT_ATOMS: atom_id res chain seq x y z
N MET A 1 -5.82 -22.60 -66.34
CA MET A 1 -4.76 -21.86 -67.06
C MET A 1 -3.97 -21.05 -66.05
N SER A 2 -2.65 -21.07 -66.22
CA SER A 2 -1.62 -20.79 -65.23
C SER A 2 -1.46 -19.32 -64.85
N GLN A 3 -0.85 -19.12 -63.66
CA GLN A 3 0.12 -18.07 -63.35
C GLN A 3 0.77 -17.50 -64.61
N ARG A 4 0.40 -16.27 -65.01
CA ARG A 4 1.26 -15.36 -65.82
C ARG A 4 0.68 -13.97 -66.11
N GLU A 5 -0.51 -13.61 -65.64
CA GLU A 5 -1.14 -12.32 -66.01
C GLU A 5 -1.45 -11.37 -64.84
N ARG A 6 -0.84 -11.55 -63.66
CA ARG A 6 -1.05 -10.65 -62.50
C ARG A 6 0.21 -10.07 -61.85
N LEU A 7 1.36 -10.12 -62.52
CA LEU A 7 2.58 -9.42 -62.08
C LEU A 7 3.00 -8.40 -63.15
N ALA A 8 2.46 -7.18 -63.06
CA ALA A 8 2.98 -5.99 -63.73
C ALA A 8 2.41 -4.72 -63.08
N ALA A 9 2.68 -4.54 -61.78
CA ALA A 9 2.63 -3.23 -61.12
C ALA A 9 3.59 -3.31 -59.94
N PHE A 10 4.39 -2.25 -59.74
CA PHE A 10 5.44 -2.09 -58.70
C PHE A 10 6.84 -2.65 -59.00
N THR A 11 7.51 -2.08 -60.01
CA THR A 11 8.94 -1.69 -59.87
C THR A 11 9.36 -0.80 -61.03
N LEU A 12 9.23 0.52 -60.90
CA LEU A 12 10.13 1.51 -61.53
C LEU A 12 9.74 2.93 -61.08
N ALA A 13 10.54 3.55 -60.21
CA ALA A 13 10.83 4.99 -60.18
C ALA A 13 11.63 5.33 -58.91
N LEU A 14 12.90 4.92 -58.87
CA LEU A 14 13.92 5.61 -58.11
C LEU A 14 14.55 6.66 -59.03
N LEU A 15 14.88 7.82 -58.44
CA LEU A 15 15.57 9.00 -59.02
C LEU A 15 14.67 10.01 -59.73
N PHE A 16 14.22 11.02 -58.97
CA PHE A 16 14.57 12.45 -59.12
C PHE A 16 13.63 13.25 -58.21
N LEU A 17 14.10 13.64 -57.01
CA LEU A 17 13.58 14.84 -56.36
C LEU A 17 14.68 15.53 -55.53
N SER A 18 14.99 16.71 -56.03
CA SER A 18 15.81 17.79 -55.48
C SER A 18 15.74 17.95 -53.96
N ALA A 19 16.91 18.11 -53.35
CA ALA A 19 17.10 18.56 -51.99
C ALA A 19 16.53 19.98 -51.79
N THR A 20 15.40 20.07 -51.09
CA THR A 20 15.05 21.22 -50.27
C THR A 20 15.25 20.81 -48.82
N MET A 21 16.35 21.27 -48.20
CA MET A 21 16.46 21.29 -46.73
C MET A 21 15.37 22.25 -46.23
N ALA A 22 14.18 21.71 -45.95
CA ALA A 22 13.23 22.37 -45.10
C ALA A 22 13.83 22.33 -43.69
N CYS A 23 14.29 23.48 -43.22
CA CYS A 23 14.53 23.73 -41.81
C CYS A 23 13.19 23.43 -41.11
N GLY A 24 13.08 22.26 -40.47
CA GLY A 24 11.93 21.96 -39.62
C GLY A 24 11.78 23.08 -38.58
N PRO A 25 10.56 23.45 -38.18
CA PRO A 25 10.37 24.47 -37.17
C PRO A 25 11.23 24.08 -35.96
N VAL A 26 12.18 24.94 -35.63
CA VAL A 26 12.83 24.90 -34.32
C VAL A 26 11.68 24.95 -33.33
N PHE A 27 11.51 23.86 -32.59
CA PHE A 27 10.56 23.81 -31.48
C PHE A 27 11.06 24.81 -30.45
N VAL A 28 10.55 26.04 -30.54
CA VAL A 28 10.67 27.00 -29.45
C VAL A 28 9.67 26.49 -28.42
N PRO A 29 10.10 25.98 -27.25
CA PRO A 29 9.15 25.61 -26.22
C PRO A 29 8.28 26.84 -25.94
N GLU A 30 6.97 26.68 -26.05
CA GLU A 30 6.05 27.71 -25.59
C GLU A 30 6.37 28.00 -24.12
N PRO A 31 6.45 29.28 -23.71
CA PRO A 31 6.59 29.58 -22.29
C PRO A 31 5.39 28.97 -21.57
N SER A 32 5.67 28.15 -20.55
CA SER A 32 4.63 27.59 -19.67
C SER A 32 3.65 28.70 -19.27
N PRO A 33 2.34 28.42 -19.20
CA PRO A 33 1.37 29.41 -18.75
C PRO A 33 1.83 29.95 -17.41
N THR A 34 2.10 31.24 -17.31
CA THR A 34 2.35 31.92 -16.03
C THR A 34 1.08 31.78 -15.20
N THR A 35 1.09 30.83 -14.26
CA THR A 35 0.03 30.67 -13.25
C THR A 35 -0.20 32.01 -12.57
N ASP A 36 -1.43 32.51 -12.61
CA ASP A 36 -1.79 33.75 -11.92
C ASP A 36 -1.86 33.48 -10.41
N LEU A 37 -0.77 33.82 -9.71
CA LEU A 37 -0.63 33.64 -8.26
C LEU A 37 -1.75 34.32 -7.45
N THR A 38 -2.42 35.33 -8.00
CA THR A 38 -3.52 36.03 -7.30
C THR A 38 -4.84 35.28 -7.34
N SER A 39 -4.94 34.24 -8.18
CA SER A 39 -6.11 33.37 -8.30
C SER A 39 -6.03 32.09 -7.46
N LEU A 40 -4.86 31.81 -6.88
CA LEU A 40 -4.62 30.63 -6.05
C LEU A 40 -4.96 30.91 -4.57
N PRO A 41 -5.40 29.89 -3.82
CA PRO A 41 -5.38 29.93 -2.36
C PRO A 41 -4.00 30.31 -1.81
N LEU A 42 -3.96 31.05 -0.69
CA LEU A 42 -2.74 31.68 -0.19
C LEU A 42 -1.58 30.69 0.07
N GLY A 43 -1.87 29.51 0.64
CA GLY A 43 -0.87 28.46 0.86
C GLY A 43 -0.31 27.89 -0.44
N GLU A 44 -1.18 27.64 -1.42
CA GLU A 44 -0.81 27.13 -2.75
C GLU A 44 0.00 28.17 -3.55
N ALA A 45 -0.38 29.44 -3.44
CA ALA A 45 0.36 30.56 -4.05
C ALA A 45 1.79 30.64 -3.49
N VAL A 46 1.97 30.52 -2.17
CA VAL A 46 3.30 30.56 -1.53
C VAL A 46 4.13 29.32 -1.85
N ARG A 47 3.52 28.13 -1.87
CA ARG A 47 4.21 26.91 -2.31
C ARG A 47 4.72 27.03 -3.74
N THR A 48 3.88 27.53 -4.65
CA THR A 48 4.26 27.77 -6.05
C THR A 48 5.47 28.71 -6.14
N ILE A 49 5.54 29.74 -5.29
CA ILE A 49 6.70 30.64 -5.22
C ILE A 49 7.95 29.89 -4.74
N PHE A 50 7.83 29.09 -3.68
CA PHE A 50 8.96 28.32 -3.15
C PHE A 50 9.47 27.26 -4.13
N GLU A 51 8.58 26.56 -4.84
CA GLU A 51 8.95 25.62 -5.90
C GLU A 51 9.73 26.32 -7.02
N GLN A 52 9.24 27.46 -7.49
CA GLN A 52 9.84 28.16 -8.64
C GLN A 52 11.14 28.90 -8.29
N LYS A 53 11.27 29.41 -7.06
CA LYS A 53 12.35 30.33 -6.69
C LYS A 53 13.37 29.75 -5.72
N CYS A 54 13.02 28.70 -4.98
CA CYS A 54 13.80 28.24 -3.82
C CYS A 54 14.17 26.75 -3.87
N ALA A 55 13.23 25.88 -4.28
CA ALA A 55 13.37 24.42 -4.19
C ALA A 55 14.61 23.87 -4.90
N GLY A 56 15.02 24.46 -6.03
CA GLY A 56 16.21 24.03 -6.76
C GLY A 56 17.52 23.99 -5.94
N CYS A 57 17.61 24.74 -4.84
CA CYS A 57 18.75 24.69 -3.91
C CYS A 57 18.38 24.29 -2.48
N HIS A 58 17.09 24.24 -2.14
CA HIS A 58 16.59 24.05 -0.78
C HIS A 58 15.57 22.90 -0.64
N ASP A 59 15.52 22.02 -1.64
CA ASP A 59 14.68 20.82 -1.69
C ASP A 59 15.25 19.77 -2.69
N ASN A 60 16.55 19.47 -2.57
CA ASN A 60 17.29 18.63 -3.51
C ASN A 60 18.09 17.47 -2.87
N GLY A 61 17.82 17.14 -1.61
CA GLY A 61 18.53 16.10 -0.87
C GLY A 61 19.86 16.55 -0.26
N GLN A 62 20.34 17.76 -0.60
CA GLN A 62 21.61 18.36 -0.17
C GLN A 62 21.46 19.89 0.03
N GLY A 63 20.33 20.31 0.59
CA GLY A 63 19.92 21.71 0.64
C GLY A 63 20.97 22.67 1.20
N GLN A 64 21.23 23.75 0.46
CA GLN A 64 22.28 24.71 0.79
C GLN A 64 21.99 25.43 2.11
N GLY A 65 23.05 25.68 2.89
CA GLY A 65 22.90 26.32 4.21
C GLY A 65 22.17 25.46 5.24
N GLY A 66 22.07 24.14 5.02
CA GLY A 66 21.41 23.19 5.92
C GLY A 66 19.88 23.25 5.87
N MET A 67 19.32 23.79 4.77
CA MET A 67 17.88 23.90 4.56
C MET A 67 17.50 23.17 3.27
N ASP A 68 16.88 22.00 3.44
CA ASP A 68 16.49 21.05 2.38
C ASP A 68 15.02 20.63 2.52
N PHE A 69 14.16 21.56 2.92
CA PHE A 69 12.78 21.33 3.32
C PHE A 69 11.92 22.58 3.06
N ILE A 70 12.26 23.37 2.03
CA ILE A 70 11.55 24.64 1.77
C ILE A 70 10.08 24.42 1.37
N LEU A 71 9.74 23.22 0.89
CA LEU A 71 8.37 22.83 0.55
C LEU A 71 7.61 22.14 1.68
N ASP A 72 8.23 21.99 2.86
CA ASP A 72 7.60 21.46 4.06
C ASP A 72 7.30 22.59 5.05
N ALA A 73 6.05 23.07 5.02
CA ALA A 73 5.60 24.15 5.89
C ALA A 73 5.74 23.81 7.38
N ALA A 74 5.58 22.54 7.78
CA ALA A 74 5.76 22.10 9.15
C ALA A 74 7.23 22.16 9.56
N ALA A 75 8.13 21.60 8.77
CA ALA A 75 9.58 21.69 9.04
C ALA A 75 10.09 23.14 9.07
N LEU A 76 9.52 24.03 8.25
CA LEU A 76 9.84 25.47 8.29
C LEU A 76 9.48 26.12 9.63
N ARG A 77 8.35 25.74 10.24
CA ARG A 77 7.93 26.20 11.57
C ARG A 77 8.78 25.56 12.67
N ASP A 78 8.90 24.24 12.65
CA ASP A 78 9.58 23.46 13.68
C ASP A 78 11.08 23.81 13.81
N ARG A 79 11.71 24.19 12.69
CA ARG A 79 13.13 24.59 12.65
C ARG A 79 13.32 26.11 12.70
N GLU A 80 12.28 26.83 13.09
CA GLU A 80 12.25 28.28 13.31
C GLU A 80 12.74 29.09 12.08
N LYS A 81 12.53 28.56 10.87
CA LYS A 81 12.80 29.29 9.61
C LYS A 81 11.66 30.24 9.29
N VAL A 82 10.46 29.88 9.74
CA VAL A 82 9.25 30.70 9.77
C VAL A 82 8.71 30.70 11.20
N VAL A 83 8.42 31.89 11.72
CA VAL A 83 7.75 32.08 13.00
C VAL A 83 6.30 32.51 12.69
N PRO A 84 5.30 31.66 12.93
CA PRO A 84 3.89 31.97 12.69
C PRO A 84 3.46 33.31 13.28
N GLY A 85 2.84 34.17 12.47
CA GLY A 85 2.37 35.50 12.87
C GLY A 85 3.46 36.59 12.92
N GLU A 86 4.74 36.22 12.83
CA GLU A 86 5.86 37.14 13.02
C GLU A 86 6.85 37.13 11.83
N PRO A 87 6.55 37.85 10.72
CA PRO A 87 7.48 37.96 9.59
C PRO A 87 8.86 38.48 10.00
N GLN A 88 8.93 39.45 10.93
CA GLN A 88 10.21 40.03 11.35
C GLN A 88 11.08 39.08 12.19
N ALA A 89 10.50 38.03 12.75
CA ALA A 89 11.22 36.96 13.45
C ALA A 89 11.56 35.77 12.52
N SER A 90 10.98 35.73 11.32
CA SER A 90 11.13 34.62 10.38
C SER A 90 12.41 34.75 9.55
N ALA A 91 13.32 33.78 9.66
CA ALA A 91 14.60 33.81 8.94
C ALA A 91 14.44 33.88 7.41
N ILE A 92 13.43 33.20 6.84
CA ILE A 92 13.12 33.28 5.41
C ILE A 92 12.74 34.71 5.01
N TRP A 93 11.87 35.36 5.78
CA TRP A 93 11.46 36.74 5.51
C TRP A 93 12.64 37.72 5.54
N LEU A 94 13.51 37.58 6.53
CA LEU A 94 14.72 38.39 6.65
C LEU A 94 15.68 38.20 5.46
N ARG A 95 15.75 36.98 4.89
CA ARG A 95 16.59 36.69 3.73
C ARG A 95 16.02 37.21 2.42
N ILE A 96 14.72 37.09 2.18
CA ILE A 96 14.10 37.56 0.93
C ILE A 96 13.95 39.10 0.88
N THR A 97 14.07 39.77 2.03
CA THR A 97 13.99 41.24 2.15
C THR A 97 15.34 41.91 2.46
N ASP A 98 16.44 41.15 2.53
CA ASP A 98 17.75 41.72 2.83
C ASP A 98 18.20 42.65 1.69
N PRO A 99 18.55 43.92 1.97
CA PRO A 99 19.01 44.86 0.93
C PRO A 99 20.42 44.54 0.42
N ASP A 100 21.18 43.68 1.10
CA ASP A 100 22.52 43.26 0.70
C ASP A 100 22.45 42.09 -0.30
N PRO A 101 22.86 42.28 -1.58
CA PRO A 101 22.77 41.25 -2.61
C PRO A 101 23.60 39.99 -2.33
N ILE A 102 24.53 40.04 -1.37
CA ILE A 102 25.33 38.89 -0.93
C ILE A 102 24.55 38.02 0.07
N ARG A 103 23.67 38.63 0.86
CA ARG A 103 22.90 37.95 1.92
C ARG A 103 21.46 37.64 1.51
N ALA A 104 20.94 38.38 0.53
CA ALA A 104 19.62 38.20 -0.04
C ALA A 104 19.44 36.82 -0.69
N MET A 105 18.25 36.25 -0.52
CA MET A 105 17.84 35.02 -1.20
C MET A 105 16.64 35.28 -2.12
N PRO A 106 16.59 34.68 -3.34
CA PRO A 106 17.65 33.90 -3.98
C PRO A 106 18.93 34.72 -4.24
N PRO A 107 20.12 34.07 -4.29
CA PRO A 107 21.37 34.80 -4.50
C PRO A 107 21.41 35.35 -5.92
N SER A 108 22.00 36.54 -6.12
CA SER A 108 22.08 37.18 -7.44
C SER A 108 22.69 36.30 -8.54
N THR A 109 23.51 35.31 -8.18
CA THR A 109 24.11 34.32 -9.09
C THR A 109 23.13 33.29 -9.64
N SER A 110 21.96 33.08 -9.03
CA SER A 110 20.95 32.13 -9.51
C SER A 110 20.14 32.68 -10.69
N GLY A 111 20.17 34.00 -10.91
CA GLY A 111 19.32 34.67 -11.90
C GLY A 111 17.85 34.76 -11.52
N LEU A 112 17.48 34.31 -10.31
CA LEU A 112 16.11 34.36 -9.77
C LEU A 112 15.93 35.57 -8.85
N SER A 113 14.71 36.08 -8.78
CA SER A 113 14.33 37.17 -7.86
C SER A 113 12.90 36.98 -7.38
N VAL A 114 12.60 37.46 -6.17
CA VAL A 114 11.25 37.52 -5.62
C VAL A 114 10.67 38.92 -5.84
N SER A 115 9.62 39.01 -6.65
CA SER A 115 8.88 40.23 -6.94
C SER A 115 8.18 40.79 -5.69
N ASP A 116 7.70 42.04 -5.77
CA ASP A 116 6.97 42.66 -4.66
C ASP A 116 5.66 41.90 -4.35
N LEU A 117 4.96 41.38 -5.36
CA LEU A 117 3.76 40.57 -5.19
C LEU A 117 4.07 39.25 -4.48
N GLU A 118 5.09 38.52 -4.93
CA GLU A 118 5.50 37.26 -4.32
C GLU A 118 5.96 37.45 -2.88
N ARG A 119 6.71 38.54 -2.60
CA ARG A 119 7.06 38.93 -1.23
C ARG A 119 5.82 39.22 -0.40
N ASP A 120 4.84 39.93 -0.94
CA ASP A 120 3.63 40.24 -0.19
C ASP A 120 2.80 38.99 0.13
N LEU A 121 2.70 38.04 -0.80
CA LEU A 121 2.04 36.75 -0.56
C LEU A 121 2.73 35.93 0.54
N ILE A 122 4.08 35.84 0.51
CA ILE A 122 4.85 35.18 1.58
C ILE A 122 4.61 35.88 2.93
N ARG A 123 4.59 37.22 2.95
CA ARG A 123 4.30 38.01 4.16
C ARG A 123 2.95 37.66 4.75
N GLN A 124 1.91 37.70 3.92
CA GLN A 124 0.53 37.42 4.30
C GLN A 124 0.39 35.99 4.83
N TRP A 125 1.04 35.02 4.20
CA TRP A 125 1.05 33.64 4.68
C TRP A 125 1.70 33.48 6.05
N ILE A 126 2.85 34.12 6.28
CA ILE A 126 3.49 34.12 7.62
C ILE A 126 2.57 34.78 8.65
N GLU A 127 1.99 35.94 8.34
CA GLU A 127 1.04 36.65 9.21
C GLU A 127 -0.22 35.83 9.52
N ALA A 128 -0.67 35.02 8.56
CA ALA A 128 -1.82 34.13 8.70
C ALA A 128 -1.52 32.83 9.48
N GLY A 129 -0.33 32.71 10.07
CA GLY A 129 0.06 31.57 10.89
C GLY A 129 0.91 30.52 10.16
N ALA A 130 1.35 30.81 8.93
CA ALA A 130 2.20 29.95 8.13
C ALA A 130 1.66 28.52 8.01
N THR A 131 0.35 28.38 7.79
CA THR A 131 -0.34 27.08 7.69
C THR A 131 0.23 26.23 6.56
N ASP A 132 -0.08 24.94 6.58
CA ASP A 132 0.36 24.03 5.51
C ASP A 132 -0.11 24.52 4.13
N PHE A 133 0.66 24.17 3.10
CA PHE A 133 0.49 24.71 1.76
C PHE A 133 -0.78 24.21 1.05
N GLU A 134 -1.35 23.10 1.53
CA GLU A 134 -2.60 22.54 1.01
C GLU A 134 -3.79 23.26 1.67
N VAL A 135 -4.79 23.63 0.86
CA VAL A 135 -6.07 24.09 1.39
C VAL A 135 -6.74 22.91 2.08
N SER A 136 -6.84 22.96 3.41
CA SER A 136 -7.77 22.11 4.13
C SER A 136 -9.18 22.44 3.66
N ILE A 137 -9.72 21.66 2.73
CA ILE A 137 -11.16 21.49 2.68
C ILE A 137 -11.49 20.89 4.05
N GLU A 138 -12.25 21.60 4.89
CA GLU A 138 -12.70 21.05 6.17
C GLU A 138 -13.42 19.73 5.88
N VAL A 139 -12.74 18.62 6.12
CA VAL A 139 -13.37 17.30 6.14
C VAL A 139 -14.22 17.28 7.41
N PRO A 140 -15.56 17.18 7.31
CA PRO A 140 -16.40 17.19 8.49
C PRO A 140 -15.98 16.07 9.44
N TYR A 141 -15.81 16.41 10.71
CA TYR A 141 -15.51 15.41 11.73
C TYR A 141 -16.73 14.52 11.95
N ILE A 142 -16.54 13.21 11.83
CA ILE A 142 -17.57 12.20 12.09
C ILE A 142 -17.30 11.60 13.47
N SER A 143 -18.23 11.80 14.41
CA SER A 143 -18.08 11.22 15.75
C SER A 143 -18.32 9.69 15.74
N LEU A 144 -17.75 8.98 16.71
CA LEU A 144 -17.98 7.55 16.88
C LEU A 144 -19.47 7.21 17.00
N GLU A 145 -20.22 7.98 17.79
CA GLU A 145 -21.67 7.78 17.98
C GLU A 145 -22.47 8.03 16.70
N GLU A 146 -22.07 9.00 15.88
CA GLU A 146 -22.69 9.24 14.58
C GLU A 146 -22.46 8.07 13.63
N ALA A 147 -21.22 7.57 13.54
CA ALA A 147 -20.88 6.41 12.73
C ALA A 147 -21.66 5.16 13.16
N ILE A 148 -21.73 4.91 14.47
CA ILE A 148 -22.52 3.80 15.05
C ILE A 148 -24.01 3.95 14.70
N SER A 149 -24.58 5.15 14.85
CA SER A 149 -25.99 5.37 14.53
C SER A 149 -26.31 5.14 13.05
N VAL A 150 -25.38 5.50 12.15
CA VAL A 150 -25.49 5.21 10.71
C VAL A 150 -25.48 3.69 10.46
N MET A 151 -24.52 2.95 11.03
CA MET A 151 -24.45 1.49 10.89
C MET A 151 -25.68 0.78 11.49
N ALA A 152 -26.14 1.20 12.67
CA ALA A 152 -27.32 0.65 13.34
C ALA A 152 -28.60 0.88 12.53
N ARG A 153 -28.72 2.02 11.84
CA ARG A 153 -29.84 2.28 10.92
C ARG A 153 -29.75 1.42 9.66
N ASP A 154 -28.55 1.27 9.11
CA ASP A 154 -28.31 0.47 7.90
C ASP A 154 -28.65 -1.00 8.12
N VAL A 155 -28.11 -1.63 9.18
CA VAL A 155 -28.38 -3.06 9.45
C VAL A 155 -29.87 -3.33 9.70
N ARG A 156 -30.58 -2.43 10.40
CA ARG A 156 -32.03 -2.54 10.64
C ARG A 156 -32.86 -2.45 9.36
N SER A 157 -32.32 -1.83 8.31
CA SER A 157 -32.99 -1.73 7.01
C SER A 157 -32.95 -3.05 6.21
N LEU A 158 -32.03 -3.96 6.57
CA LEU A 158 -31.88 -5.27 5.93
C LEU A 158 -32.89 -6.29 6.47
N SER A 159 -33.09 -7.39 5.73
CA SER A 159 -33.83 -8.55 6.22
C SER A 159 -33.01 -9.32 7.25
N GLU A 160 -33.67 -10.08 8.14
CA GLU A 160 -33.07 -10.70 9.33
C GLU A 160 -31.83 -11.56 9.05
N LYS A 161 -31.86 -12.42 8.02
CA LYS A 161 -30.72 -13.31 7.71
C LYS A 161 -29.45 -12.53 7.31
N PRO A 162 -29.50 -11.57 6.38
CA PRO A 162 -28.36 -10.68 6.09
C PRO A 162 -27.80 -9.92 7.29
N ARG A 163 -28.61 -9.59 8.32
CA ARG A 163 -28.11 -8.81 9.47
C ARG A 163 -26.99 -9.53 10.21
N GLN A 164 -27.16 -10.81 10.49
CA GLN A 164 -26.19 -11.62 11.26
C GLN A 164 -24.86 -11.82 10.52
N LEU A 165 -24.86 -11.66 9.20
CA LEU A 165 -23.68 -11.81 8.34
C LEU A 165 -23.07 -10.46 7.95
N THR A 166 -23.74 -9.37 8.33
CA THR A 166 -23.30 -8.02 8.03
C THR A 166 -22.18 -7.59 8.96
N ARG A 167 -21.12 -7.03 8.39
CA ARG A 167 -20.02 -6.36 9.11
C ARG A 167 -19.68 -5.04 8.42
N TYR A 168 -18.94 -4.17 9.11
CA TYR A 168 -18.55 -2.88 8.57
C TYR A 168 -17.04 -2.64 8.63
N ILE A 169 -16.50 -2.03 7.58
CA ILE A 169 -15.14 -1.50 7.54
C ILE A 169 -15.22 0.03 7.60
N SER A 170 -14.57 0.64 8.59
CA SER A 170 -14.64 2.07 8.86
C SER A 170 -13.40 2.80 8.36
N LEU A 171 -13.59 3.76 7.45
CA LEU A 171 -12.60 4.74 7.03
C LEU A 171 -12.76 6.07 7.82
N VAL A 172 -13.70 6.14 8.77
CA VAL A 172 -13.93 7.34 9.60
C VAL A 172 -12.64 7.85 10.25
N PRO A 173 -11.76 7.01 10.85
CA PRO A 173 -10.50 7.50 11.40
C PRO A 173 -9.57 8.16 10.36
N LEU A 174 -9.59 7.69 9.12
CA LEU A 174 -8.80 8.29 8.03
C LEU A 174 -9.39 9.65 7.63
N SER A 175 -10.72 9.70 7.49
CA SER A 175 -11.46 10.94 7.21
C SER A 175 -11.21 12.00 8.29
N ASN A 176 -11.27 11.61 9.57
CA ASN A 176 -11.01 12.49 10.70
C ASN A 176 -9.53 12.92 10.83
N GLN A 177 -8.62 12.26 10.11
CA GLN A 177 -7.23 12.69 9.94
C GLN A 177 -7.02 13.61 8.73
N GLY A 178 -8.09 14.00 8.04
CA GLY A 178 -8.05 14.88 6.89
C GLY A 178 -7.85 14.17 5.55
N VAL A 179 -7.93 12.83 5.50
CA VAL A 179 -7.93 12.10 4.23
C VAL A 179 -9.29 12.31 3.54
N GLY A 180 -9.28 12.85 2.32
CA GLY A 180 -10.50 13.12 1.56
C GLY A 180 -10.28 12.98 0.05
N ASP A 181 -11.35 12.72 -0.71
CA ASP A 181 -11.27 12.53 -2.17
C ASP A 181 -10.94 13.81 -2.94
N SER A 182 -11.31 14.96 -2.38
CA SER A 182 -11.02 16.27 -2.96
C SER A 182 -9.67 16.85 -2.53
N VAL A 183 -8.93 16.14 -1.66
CA VAL A 183 -7.61 16.57 -1.21
C VAL A 183 -6.63 16.30 -2.34
N GLN A 184 -6.10 17.37 -2.93
CA GLN A 184 -5.07 17.28 -3.96
C GLN A 184 -3.72 17.28 -3.26
N SER A 185 -2.96 16.19 -3.42
CA SER A 185 -1.58 16.12 -2.97
C SER A 185 -0.64 15.78 -4.12
N GLN A 186 0.54 16.38 -4.08
CA GLN A 186 1.63 16.05 -4.99
C GLN A 186 2.54 14.95 -4.43
N ASP A 187 2.30 14.47 -3.20
CA ASP A 187 2.99 13.28 -2.65
C ASP A 187 2.60 12.06 -3.50
N PRO A 188 3.55 11.42 -4.21
CA PRO A 188 3.26 10.22 -5.01
C PRO A 188 2.73 9.05 -4.15
N GLY A 189 3.00 9.07 -2.85
CA GLY A 189 2.46 8.15 -1.85
C GLY A 189 1.17 8.62 -1.17
N HIS A 190 0.56 9.72 -1.61
CA HIS A 190 -0.75 10.14 -1.13
C HIS A 190 -1.83 9.11 -1.49
N LEU A 191 -2.77 8.90 -0.58
CA LEU A 191 -3.93 8.04 -0.76
C LEU A 191 -5.19 8.85 -0.40
N SER A 192 -6.11 8.94 -1.35
CA SER A 192 -7.47 9.46 -1.15
C SER A 192 -8.36 8.44 -0.43
N LEU A 193 -9.55 8.85 0.02
CA LEU A 193 -10.53 7.87 0.54
C LEU A 193 -10.92 6.86 -0.53
N SER A 194 -10.96 7.25 -1.80
CA SER A 194 -11.20 6.37 -2.92
C SER A 194 -10.12 5.30 -3.07
N ASP A 195 -8.85 5.67 -2.88
CA ASP A 195 -7.75 4.71 -2.88
C ASP A 195 -7.87 3.73 -1.72
N TYR A 196 -8.22 4.20 -0.52
CA TYR A 196 -8.47 3.31 0.63
C TYR A 196 -9.65 2.37 0.40
N ARG A 197 -10.76 2.84 -0.19
CA ARG A 197 -11.90 1.97 -0.56
C ARG A 197 -11.49 0.91 -1.59
N GLY A 198 -10.69 1.31 -2.57
CA GLY A 198 -10.11 0.41 -3.56
C GLY A 198 -9.22 -0.65 -2.91
N ALA A 199 -8.31 -0.23 -2.04
CA ALA A 199 -7.43 -1.13 -1.28
C ALA A 199 -8.25 -2.12 -0.43
N VAL A 200 -9.30 -1.67 0.26
CA VAL A 200 -10.20 -2.54 1.02
C VAL A 200 -10.87 -3.55 0.10
N SER A 201 -11.45 -3.11 -1.01
CA SER A 201 -12.08 -4.01 -1.97
C SER A 201 -11.11 -5.05 -2.53
N ALA A 202 -9.91 -4.62 -2.93
CA ALA A 202 -8.87 -5.52 -3.42
C ALA A 202 -8.43 -6.54 -2.36
N LEU A 203 -8.23 -6.10 -1.11
CA LEU A 203 -7.81 -6.97 -0.02
C LEU A 203 -8.90 -8.02 0.29
N LEU A 204 -10.15 -7.61 0.47
CA LEU A 204 -11.24 -8.55 0.82
C LEU A 204 -11.39 -9.68 -0.22
N ASN A 205 -11.33 -9.34 -1.51
CA ASN A 205 -11.40 -10.35 -2.58
C ASN A 205 -10.11 -11.18 -2.69
N SER A 206 -8.95 -10.61 -2.36
CA SER A 206 -7.68 -11.35 -2.33
C SER A 206 -7.56 -12.30 -1.11
N LEU A 207 -8.44 -12.15 -0.12
CA LEU A 207 -8.59 -13.00 1.05
C LEU A 207 -9.78 -13.97 0.91
N SER A 208 -10.18 -14.30 -0.33
CA SER A 208 -11.36 -15.11 -0.59
C SER A 208 -11.14 -16.18 -1.66
N TRP A 209 -11.78 -17.33 -1.46
CA TRP A 209 -11.87 -18.41 -2.44
C TRP A 209 -13.16 -18.33 -3.30
N GLN A 210 -13.96 -17.26 -3.17
CA GLN A 210 -15.14 -17.07 -4.01
C GLN A 210 -14.77 -16.92 -5.49
N GLU A 211 -15.65 -17.39 -6.37
CA GLU A 211 -15.53 -17.20 -7.82
C GLU A 211 -15.98 -15.79 -8.24
N GLU A 212 -17.00 -15.25 -7.57
CA GLU A 212 -17.54 -13.92 -7.88
C GLU A 212 -16.82 -12.85 -7.05
N LEU A 213 -16.43 -11.76 -7.70
CA LEU A 213 -15.90 -10.58 -7.02
C LEU A 213 -17.03 -9.82 -6.33
N ALA A 214 -16.78 -9.36 -5.11
CA ALA A 214 -17.72 -8.59 -4.31
C ALA A 214 -17.13 -7.24 -3.91
N ALA A 215 -17.89 -6.16 -4.11
CA ALA A 215 -17.50 -4.82 -3.69
C ALA A 215 -18.26 -4.41 -2.42
N PRO A 216 -17.58 -3.84 -1.40
CA PRO A 216 -18.26 -3.31 -0.22
C PRO A 216 -19.28 -2.22 -0.59
N VAL A 217 -20.43 -2.22 0.10
CA VAL A 217 -21.48 -1.24 -0.11
C VAL A 217 -21.20 0.01 0.70
N ARG A 218 -21.20 1.19 0.07
CA ARG A 218 -21.07 2.47 0.76
C ARG A 218 -22.38 2.82 1.46
N VAL A 219 -22.32 3.04 2.76
CA VAL A 219 -23.50 3.29 3.61
C VAL A 219 -23.81 4.79 3.74
N ASP A 220 -22.76 5.61 3.79
CA ASP A 220 -22.84 7.07 3.90
C ASP A 220 -22.42 7.76 2.59
N GLU A 221 -22.81 9.01 2.43
CA GLU A 221 -22.54 9.80 1.21
C GLU A 221 -21.04 10.01 0.97
N ALA A 222 -20.25 10.17 2.05
CA ALA A 222 -18.80 10.30 1.97
C ALA A 222 -18.08 8.96 1.72
N GLY A 223 -18.80 7.83 1.81
CA GLY A 223 -18.23 6.49 1.68
C GLY A 223 -17.15 6.22 2.71
N THR A 224 -17.35 6.68 3.94
CA THR A 224 -16.48 6.39 5.09
C THR A 224 -16.87 5.12 5.82
N ILE A 225 -18.08 4.60 5.59
CA ILE A 225 -18.59 3.36 6.18
C ILE A 225 -18.90 2.38 5.05
N LEU A 226 -18.19 1.26 5.04
CA LEU A 226 -18.35 0.20 4.06
C LEU A 226 -19.03 -1.02 4.70
N ARG A 227 -20.20 -1.41 4.21
CA ARG A 227 -20.87 -2.64 4.61
C ARG A 227 -20.38 -3.81 3.77
N ILE A 228 -20.11 -4.94 4.41
CA ILE A 228 -19.84 -6.23 3.79
C ILE A 228 -20.81 -7.30 4.30
N ASP A 229 -21.12 -8.29 3.47
CA ASP A 229 -21.65 -9.59 3.91
C ASP A 229 -20.47 -10.57 3.91
N ILE A 230 -20.22 -11.24 5.04
CA ILE A 230 -19.05 -12.14 5.16
C ILE A 230 -19.14 -13.37 4.24
N MET A 231 -20.35 -13.76 3.79
CA MET A 231 -20.51 -14.86 2.84
C MET A 231 -20.01 -14.50 1.43
N ASP A 232 -20.07 -13.21 1.06
CA ASP A 232 -19.56 -12.72 -0.22
C ASP A 232 -18.04 -12.96 -0.37
N TYR A 233 -17.37 -13.32 0.72
CA TYR A 233 -15.94 -13.65 0.76
C TYR A 233 -15.67 -15.08 1.29
N SER A 234 -16.70 -15.90 1.52
CA SER A 234 -16.62 -17.23 2.18
C SER A 234 -16.03 -17.20 3.60
N TRP A 235 -16.06 -16.05 4.26
CA TRP A 235 -15.44 -15.91 5.58
C TRP A 235 -16.22 -16.62 6.70
N ASP A 236 -17.50 -16.89 6.47
CA ASP A 236 -18.36 -17.69 7.34
C ASP A 236 -18.09 -19.20 7.25
N GLU A 237 -17.33 -19.66 6.25
CA GLU A 237 -16.93 -21.06 6.08
C GLU A 237 -15.56 -21.36 6.70
N ILE A 238 -14.74 -20.33 6.93
CA ILE A 238 -13.41 -20.46 7.54
C ILE A 238 -13.55 -20.93 8.98
N ARG A 239 -12.73 -21.90 9.40
CA ARG A 239 -12.68 -22.33 10.80
C ARG A 239 -11.23 -22.31 11.25
N ASP A 240 -10.90 -21.38 12.13
CA ASP A 240 -9.57 -21.36 12.73
C ASP A 240 -9.33 -22.71 13.46
N PRO A 241 -8.12 -23.29 13.36
CA PRO A 241 -7.87 -24.63 13.88
C PRO A 241 -7.81 -24.67 15.42
N ILE A 242 -7.70 -23.53 16.09
CA ILE A 242 -7.52 -23.45 17.54
C ILE A 242 -8.89 -23.33 18.23
N GLN A 243 -9.76 -22.43 17.77
CA GLN A 243 -11.01 -22.08 18.44
C GLN A 243 -12.27 -22.42 17.64
N GLY A 244 -12.14 -22.79 16.35
CA GLY A 244 -13.26 -23.06 15.44
C GLY A 244 -14.04 -21.80 15.04
N LEU A 245 -13.41 -20.63 15.12
CA LEU A 245 -13.95 -19.31 14.82
C LEU A 245 -14.06 -19.08 13.31
N ASP A 246 -15.07 -18.32 12.91
CA ASP A 246 -15.08 -17.72 11.57
C ASP A 246 -14.00 -16.65 11.42
N PHE A 247 -13.68 -16.25 10.19
CA PHE A 247 -12.57 -15.32 9.99
C PHE A 247 -12.85 -13.92 10.54
N TRP A 248 -14.10 -13.47 10.59
CA TRP A 248 -14.40 -12.20 11.25
C TRP A 248 -14.10 -12.26 12.75
N GLN A 249 -14.43 -13.36 13.41
CA GLN A 249 -14.10 -13.58 14.82
C GLN A 249 -12.58 -13.66 15.06
N VAL A 250 -11.81 -14.17 14.10
CA VAL A 250 -10.33 -14.11 14.13
C VAL A 250 -9.86 -12.65 14.08
N LEU A 251 -10.42 -11.83 13.18
CA LEU A 251 -10.12 -10.40 13.11
C LEU A 251 -10.53 -9.67 14.40
N GLU A 252 -11.69 -9.98 14.95
CA GLU A 252 -12.20 -9.44 16.22
C GLU A 252 -11.24 -9.70 17.38
N ASN A 253 -10.68 -10.91 17.47
CA ASN A 253 -9.70 -11.25 18.50
C ASN A 253 -8.34 -10.56 18.30
N ALA A 254 -7.96 -10.26 17.05
CA ALA A 254 -6.71 -9.58 16.73
C ALA A 254 -6.80 -8.05 16.82
N TYR A 255 -8.01 -7.49 16.79
CA TYR A 255 -8.24 -6.06 16.70
C TYR A 255 -7.94 -5.35 18.03
N PRO A 256 -6.99 -4.39 18.08
CA PRO A 256 -6.49 -3.85 19.35
C PRO A 256 -7.29 -2.64 19.86
N TYR A 257 -8.23 -2.11 19.08
CA TYR A 257 -8.99 -0.90 19.40
C TYR A 257 -10.40 -1.24 19.90
N PRO A 258 -10.75 -1.02 21.17
CA PRO A 258 -12.10 -1.20 21.64
C PRO A 258 -13.00 -0.06 21.18
N VAL A 259 -14.29 -0.36 21.07
CA VAL A 259 -15.31 0.65 20.78
C VAL A 259 -15.73 1.30 22.10
N LEU A 260 -15.35 2.58 22.29
CA LEU A 260 -15.68 3.37 23.48
C LEU A 260 -17.10 3.97 23.36
N SER A 261 -18.12 3.11 23.34
CA SER A 261 -19.53 3.51 23.29
C SER A 261 -20.39 2.62 24.18
N SER A 262 -21.37 3.22 24.85
CA SER A 262 -22.44 2.53 25.59
C SER A 262 -23.84 2.91 25.10
N SER A 263 -23.95 3.42 23.87
CA SER A 263 -25.24 3.84 23.31
C SER A 263 -26.16 2.65 23.01
N ASP A 264 -27.47 2.90 23.08
CA ASP A 264 -28.49 1.93 22.66
C ASP A 264 -28.28 1.51 21.19
N ASP A 265 -27.87 2.44 20.32
CA ASP A 265 -27.56 2.14 18.92
C ASP A 265 -26.36 1.16 18.78
N PHE A 266 -25.34 1.26 19.65
CA PHE A 266 -24.23 0.29 19.63
C PHE A 266 -24.68 -1.09 20.10
N THR A 267 -25.46 -1.14 21.19
CA THR A 267 -26.03 -2.39 21.71
C THR A 267 -26.94 -3.06 20.67
N ASP A 268 -27.78 -2.28 19.99
CA ASP A 268 -28.63 -2.74 18.89
C ASP A 268 -27.78 -3.26 17.72
N LEU A 269 -26.72 -2.54 17.33
CA LEU A 269 -25.83 -2.96 16.24
C LEU A 269 -25.16 -4.31 16.54
N GLN A 270 -24.67 -4.52 17.77
CA GLN A 270 -24.14 -5.82 18.21
C GLN A 270 -25.19 -6.92 18.17
N ALA A 271 -26.41 -6.63 18.65
CA ALA A 271 -27.49 -7.60 18.66
C ALA A 271 -27.95 -8.03 17.25
N GLU A 272 -28.10 -7.07 16.33
CA GLU A 272 -28.54 -7.32 14.95
C GLU A 272 -27.45 -8.04 14.14
N THR A 273 -26.17 -7.73 14.37
CA THR A 273 -25.05 -8.37 13.66
C THR A 273 -24.58 -9.67 14.29
N GLY A 274 -24.93 -9.93 15.56
CA GLY A 274 -24.54 -11.15 16.27
C GLY A 274 -23.06 -11.22 16.63
N THR A 275 -22.35 -10.11 16.68
CA THR A 275 -20.92 -10.01 17.06
C THR A 275 -20.71 -8.92 18.11
N SER A 276 -19.68 -9.06 18.94
CA SER A 276 -19.31 -8.02 19.90
C SER A 276 -18.54 -6.87 19.24
N LEU A 277 -17.96 -7.10 18.06
CA LEU A 277 -17.26 -6.09 17.27
C LEU A 277 -17.81 -6.03 15.84
N PRO A 278 -18.88 -5.24 15.59
CA PRO A 278 -19.54 -5.16 14.29
C PRO A 278 -18.71 -4.46 13.21
N PHE A 279 -17.65 -3.73 13.59
CA PHE A 279 -16.84 -2.96 12.67
C PHE A 279 -15.37 -2.85 13.08
N ILE A 280 -14.49 -2.68 12.08
CA ILE A 280 -13.04 -2.48 12.28
C ILE A 280 -12.51 -1.35 11.38
N ASN A 281 -11.40 -0.73 11.78
CA ASN A 281 -10.78 0.35 11.04
C ASN A 281 -10.07 -0.16 9.77
N ALA A 282 -10.31 0.52 8.64
CA ALA A 282 -9.74 0.18 7.33
C ALA A 282 -8.21 0.18 7.33
N GLY A 283 -7.58 1.18 7.96
CA GLY A 283 -6.12 1.26 8.05
C GLY A 283 -5.50 0.07 8.77
N TRP A 284 -6.09 -0.36 9.89
CA TRP A 284 -5.66 -1.55 10.61
C TRP A 284 -5.88 -2.81 9.76
N LEU A 285 -7.05 -2.98 9.15
CA LEU A 285 -7.36 -4.14 8.33
C LEU A 285 -6.35 -4.29 7.19
N LEU A 286 -6.11 -3.20 6.45
CA LEU A 286 -5.18 -3.17 5.33
C LEU A 286 -3.74 -3.46 5.74
N ALA A 287 -3.32 -3.02 6.93
CA ALA A 287 -1.98 -3.30 7.40
C ALA A 287 -1.83 -4.72 7.95
N ASN A 288 -2.84 -5.28 8.61
CA ASN A 288 -2.68 -6.51 9.40
C ASN A 288 -3.26 -7.75 8.71
N ALA A 289 -4.39 -7.65 8.02
CA ALA A 289 -4.98 -8.80 7.32
C ALA A 289 -4.31 -9.11 5.97
N SER A 290 -3.53 -8.17 5.43
CA SER A 290 -2.73 -8.40 4.22
C SER A 290 -1.45 -9.19 4.47
N ARG A 291 -1.13 -9.53 5.73
CA ARG A 291 0.09 -10.25 6.10
C ARG A 291 -0.19 -11.41 7.04
N ALA A 292 0.75 -12.33 7.13
CA ALA A 292 0.72 -13.39 8.13
C ALA A 292 0.69 -12.84 9.58
N PRO A 293 -0.01 -13.50 10.53
CA PRO A 293 -0.73 -14.76 10.35
C PRO A 293 -2.13 -14.61 9.73
N LEU A 294 -2.76 -13.44 9.84
CA LEU A 294 -4.16 -13.23 9.42
C LEU A 294 -4.41 -13.54 7.94
N TYR A 295 -3.47 -13.19 7.06
CA TYR A 295 -3.52 -13.54 5.65
C TYR A 295 -3.59 -15.05 5.42
N ASN A 296 -2.78 -15.81 6.17
CA ASN A 296 -2.75 -17.26 6.06
C ASN A 296 -4.04 -17.88 6.60
N ASP A 297 -4.56 -17.35 7.71
CA ASP A 297 -5.81 -17.81 8.32
C ASP A 297 -7.01 -17.56 7.40
N ALA A 298 -7.06 -16.42 6.72
CA ALA A 298 -8.12 -16.06 5.78
C ALA A 298 -8.20 -17.06 4.61
N LEU A 299 -7.05 -17.45 4.07
CA LEU A 299 -6.98 -18.36 2.93
C LEU A 299 -6.88 -19.83 3.36
N GLN A 300 -6.83 -20.11 4.67
CA GLN A 300 -6.54 -21.43 5.25
C GLN A 300 -5.32 -22.08 4.60
N LEU A 301 -4.23 -21.31 4.48
CA LEU A 301 -3.05 -21.74 3.75
C LEU A 301 -2.42 -23.00 4.39
N PRO A 302 -2.16 -24.05 3.60
CA PRO A 302 -1.43 -25.21 4.07
C PRO A 302 -0.05 -24.84 4.65
N GLU A 303 0.45 -25.66 5.57
CA GLU A 303 1.79 -25.48 6.16
C GLU A 303 2.95 -25.81 5.20
N THR A 304 2.66 -26.35 4.02
CA THR A 304 3.68 -26.74 3.03
C THR A 304 3.25 -26.46 1.59
N LEU A 305 4.23 -26.25 0.71
CA LEU A 305 4.02 -26.14 -0.75
C LEU A 305 3.30 -27.36 -1.31
N GLN A 306 3.66 -28.57 -0.87
CA GLN A 306 2.96 -29.79 -1.27
C GLN A 306 1.47 -29.77 -0.87
N GLY A 307 1.15 -29.17 0.28
CA GLY A 307 -0.23 -28.96 0.70
C GLY A 307 -0.99 -28.02 -0.23
N VAL A 308 -0.35 -26.95 -0.70
CA VAL A 308 -0.91 -26.02 -1.71
C VAL A 308 -1.09 -26.72 -3.05
N GLU A 309 -0.10 -27.47 -3.50
CA GLU A 309 -0.19 -28.26 -4.74
C GLU A 309 -1.37 -29.23 -4.68
N ALA A 310 -1.57 -29.92 -3.56
CA ALA A 310 -2.71 -30.81 -3.35
C ALA A 310 -4.04 -30.04 -3.33
N LEU A 311 -4.09 -28.87 -2.69
CA LEU A 311 -5.25 -27.98 -2.67
C LEU A 311 -5.65 -27.54 -4.09
N LEU A 312 -4.67 -27.24 -4.93
CA LEU A 312 -4.87 -26.78 -6.31
C LEU A 312 -4.98 -27.91 -7.35
N GLY A 313 -4.79 -29.17 -6.93
CA GLY A 313 -4.78 -30.33 -7.82
C GLY A 313 -3.59 -30.36 -8.80
N VAL A 314 -2.46 -29.78 -8.40
CA VAL A 314 -1.21 -29.75 -9.18
C VAL A 314 -0.47 -31.07 -9.03
N ASP A 315 -0.20 -31.74 -10.16
CA ASP A 315 0.66 -32.93 -10.22
C ASP A 315 1.95 -32.57 -10.97
N LEU A 316 3.01 -32.27 -10.21
CA LEU A 316 4.30 -31.84 -10.75
C LEU A 316 4.94 -32.90 -11.64
N GLU A 317 4.89 -34.18 -11.23
CA GLU A 317 5.50 -35.28 -11.98
C GLU A 317 4.78 -35.46 -13.31
N TYR A 318 3.45 -35.53 -13.29
CA TYR A 318 2.64 -35.63 -14.48
C TYR A 318 2.86 -34.43 -15.41
N ASN A 319 2.84 -33.21 -14.87
CA ASN A 319 2.97 -32.00 -15.69
C ASN A 319 4.35 -31.87 -16.33
N ARG A 320 5.43 -32.22 -15.63
CA ARG A 320 6.79 -32.24 -16.19
C ARG A 320 6.92 -33.34 -17.26
N ALA A 321 6.47 -34.56 -16.97
CA ALA A 321 6.55 -35.68 -17.90
C ALA A 321 5.71 -35.48 -19.17
N ASN A 322 4.62 -34.70 -19.09
CA ASN A 322 3.75 -34.38 -20.21
C ASN A 322 3.96 -32.97 -20.76
N GLN A 323 5.12 -32.34 -20.48
CA GLN A 323 5.50 -31.09 -21.14
C GLN A 323 4.49 -29.94 -20.91
N ARG A 324 3.81 -29.95 -19.75
CA ARG A 324 2.86 -28.92 -19.29
C ARG A 324 3.49 -27.89 -18.35
N SER A 325 4.58 -28.26 -17.68
CA SER A 325 5.37 -27.34 -16.87
C SER A 325 6.25 -26.45 -17.76
N LEU A 326 6.47 -25.21 -17.32
CA LEU A 326 7.35 -24.26 -17.99
C LEU A 326 8.30 -23.62 -16.97
N ARG A 327 9.56 -23.42 -17.35
CA ARG A 327 10.58 -22.78 -16.51
C ARG A 327 11.23 -21.60 -17.20
N ALA A 328 11.68 -20.65 -16.38
CA ALA A 328 12.65 -19.64 -16.77
C ALA A 328 13.68 -19.45 -15.65
N GLY A 329 14.95 -19.27 -16.03
CA GLY A 329 16.01 -18.90 -15.10
C GLY A 329 16.74 -17.65 -15.56
N PHE A 330 17.11 -16.78 -14.62
CA PHE A 330 17.70 -15.48 -14.88
C PHE A 330 18.65 -15.05 -13.75
N ASN A 331 19.58 -14.14 -14.06
CA ASN A 331 20.61 -13.68 -13.10
C ASN A 331 20.14 -12.55 -12.17
N ASP A 332 19.19 -11.73 -12.61
CA ASP A 332 18.75 -10.53 -11.89
C ASP A 332 17.24 -10.58 -11.69
N SER A 333 16.81 -10.74 -10.43
CA SER A 333 15.40 -10.87 -10.05
C SER A 333 14.81 -9.57 -9.51
N GLY A 334 15.62 -8.55 -9.25
CA GLY A 334 15.22 -7.33 -8.53
C GLY A 334 14.92 -7.50 -7.04
N VAL A 335 14.87 -8.73 -6.50
CA VAL A 335 14.58 -9.01 -5.08
C VAL A 335 15.64 -9.87 -4.38
N SER A 336 16.49 -10.55 -5.15
CA SER A 336 17.64 -11.35 -4.70
C SER A 336 18.91 -10.88 -5.42
N GLY A 337 20.05 -10.87 -4.72
CA GLY A 337 21.37 -10.59 -5.31
C GLY A 337 21.97 -11.76 -6.11
N ASN A 338 21.24 -12.87 -6.22
CA ASN A 338 21.66 -14.13 -6.87
C ASN A 338 20.68 -14.52 -7.98
N ASN A 339 21.10 -15.46 -8.84
CA ASN A 339 20.27 -16.05 -9.88
C ASN A 339 18.98 -16.64 -9.30
N ARG A 340 17.90 -16.64 -10.06
CA ARG A 340 16.58 -17.15 -9.66
C ARG A 340 16.00 -18.02 -10.77
N LEU A 341 15.24 -19.04 -10.38
CA LEU A 341 14.49 -19.87 -11.32
C LEU A 341 13.01 -19.82 -10.94
N ILE A 342 12.14 -19.78 -11.93
CA ILE A 342 10.69 -19.86 -11.74
C ILE A 342 10.14 -21.01 -12.55
N GLU A 343 9.11 -21.67 -12.01
CA GLU A 343 8.40 -22.77 -12.64
C GLU A 343 6.90 -22.54 -12.57
N ARG A 344 6.24 -22.72 -13.70
CA ARG A 344 4.79 -22.65 -13.83
C ARG A 344 4.18 -24.03 -13.95
N GLN A 345 3.05 -24.20 -13.29
CA GLN A 345 2.13 -25.32 -13.41
C GLN A 345 0.74 -24.81 -13.79
N PRO A 346 0.03 -25.47 -14.72
CA PRO A 346 -1.38 -25.15 -14.98
C PRO A 346 -2.28 -25.64 -13.83
N THR A 347 -3.29 -24.84 -13.48
CA THR A 347 -4.33 -25.18 -12.50
C THR A 347 -5.72 -25.01 -13.12
N SER A 348 -6.78 -25.42 -12.41
CA SER A 348 -8.17 -25.23 -12.87
C SER A 348 -8.58 -23.75 -12.97
N PHE A 349 -7.96 -22.88 -12.17
CA PHE A 349 -8.31 -21.45 -12.07
C PHE A 349 -7.27 -20.51 -12.70
N GLY A 350 -6.25 -21.07 -13.36
CA GLY A 350 -5.18 -20.29 -14.00
C GLY A 350 -3.85 -21.02 -13.87
N ALA A 351 -2.95 -20.46 -13.08
CA ALA A 351 -1.62 -21.01 -12.87
C ALA A 351 -1.25 -21.11 -11.39
N TYR A 352 -0.26 -21.96 -11.13
CA TYR A 352 0.54 -22.02 -9.92
C TYR A 352 1.99 -21.80 -10.35
N TRP A 353 2.59 -20.75 -9.83
CA TRP A 353 3.97 -20.35 -10.04
C TRP A 353 4.76 -20.64 -8.78
N GLN A 354 5.96 -21.18 -8.93
CA GLN A 354 6.91 -21.36 -7.84
C GLN A 354 8.22 -20.70 -8.24
N SER A 355 8.83 -19.93 -7.34
CA SER A 355 10.22 -19.51 -7.45
C SER A 355 11.14 -20.43 -6.67
N PHE A 356 12.40 -20.43 -7.10
CA PHE A 356 13.50 -21.09 -6.45
C PHE A 356 14.59 -20.04 -6.27
N ASP A 357 14.87 -19.74 -5.01
CA ASP A 357 15.76 -18.66 -4.59
C ASP A 357 17.04 -19.27 -4.03
N PHE A 358 18.17 -18.60 -4.24
CA PHE A 358 19.50 -19.14 -3.98
C PHE A 358 20.33 -18.16 -3.15
N ALA A 359 21.10 -18.66 -2.19
CA ALA A 359 21.98 -17.87 -1.34
C ALA A 359 23.34 -17.56 -2.01
N SER A 360 23.69 -18.23 -3.11
CA SER A 360 24.91 -18.02 -3.88
C SER A 360 24.73 -18.33 -5.37
N ASN A 361 25.68 -17.87 -6.19
CA ASN A 361 25.75 -18.19 -7.63
C ASN A 361 26.84 -19.24 -7.90
N SER A 362 26.95 -20.29 -7.06
CA SER A 362 28.04 -21.25 -7.14
C SER A 362 27.63 -22.69 -6.81
N GLY A 363 28.39 -23.66 -7.32
CA GLY A 363 28.08 -25.07 -7.11
C GLY A 363 26.67 -25.40 -7.60
N LEU A 364 25.92 -26.24 -6.87
CA LEU A 364 24.54 -26.61 -7.21
C LEU A 364 23.53 -25.45 -7.09
N GLN A 365 23.97 -24.23 -6.75
CA GLN A 365 23.13 -23.03 -6.72
C GLN A 365 23.29 -22.15 -7.96
N ASP A 366 24.28 -22.44 -8.82
CA ASP A 366 24.44 -21.81 -10.12
C ASP A 366 23.56 -22.54 -11.16
N ILE A 367 22.43 -21.93 -11.51
CA ILE A 367 21.46 -22.50 -12.46
C ILE A 367 21.98 -22.55 -13.91
N PHE A 368 23.05 -21.83 -14.24
CA PHE A 368 23.66 -21.91 -15.57
C PHE A 368 24.59 -23.11 -15.66
N THR A 369 25.28 -23.45 -14.57
CA THR A 369 26.08 -24.67 -14.48
C THR A 369 25.20 -25.91 -14.24
N TYR A 370 24.16 -25.81 -13.40
CA TYR A 370 23.28 -26.91 -13.01
C TYR A 370 21.79 -26.59 -13.22
N PRO A 371 21.31 -26.46 -14.48
CA PRO A 371 19.95 -26.03 -14.79
C PRO A 371 18.85 -27.03 -14.43
N VAL A 372 19.21 -28.29 -14.17
CA VAL A 372 18.27 -29.39 -13.87
C VAL A 372 18.42 -29.89 -12.43
N THR A 373 19.65 -30.09 -11.97
CA THR A 373 19.94 -30.59 -10.61
C THR A 373 20.51 -29.47 -9.76
N PHE A 374 19.64 -28.66 -9.18
CA PHE A 374 20.01 -27.52 -8.34
C PHE A 374 19.55 -27.69 -6.88
N HIS A 375 20.08 -26.85 -5.99
CA HIS A 375 19.69 -26.77 -4.58
C HIS A 375 19.26 -25.34 -4.25
N ALA A 376 17.95 -25.11 -4.18
CA ALA A 376 17.39 -23.83 -3.73
C ALA A 376 17.46 -23.72 -2.19
N ASP A 377 17.49 -22.49 -1.68
CA ASP A 377 17.49 -22.19 -0.24
C ASP A 377 16.09 -21.75 0.25
N GLY A 378 15.20 -21.41 -0.67
CA GLY A 378 13.80 -21.05 -0.40
C GLY A 378 13.07 -20.72 -1.69
N GLY A 379 11.88 -20.14 -1.54
CA GLY A 379 11.12 -19.65 -2.68
C GLY A 379 9.76 -19.09 -2.29
N GLU A 380 9.06 -18.61 -3.31
CA GLU A 380 7.70 -18.12 -3.22
C GLU A 380 6.80 -18.99 -4.10
N ALA A 381 5.52 -19.09 -3.74
CA ALA A 381 4.50 -19.62 -4.60
C ALA A 381 3.39 -18.57 -4.81
N ILE A 382 2.93 -18.46 -6.05
CA ILE A 382 1.87 -17.53 -6.47
C ILE A 382 0.86 -18.32 -7.27
N TRP A 383 -0.43 -18.20 -6.97
CA TRP A 383 -1.46 -18.86 -7.77
C TRP A 383 -2.69 -17.99 -7.95
N ASN A 384 -3.45 -18.28 -9.00
CA ASN A 384 -4.74 -17.65 -9.19
C ASN A 384 -5.79 -18.26 -8.25
N LEU A 385 -6.53 -17.38 -7.57
CA LEU A 385 -7.77 -17.68 -6.88
C LEU A 385 -8.92 -17.84 -7.89
N PRO A 386 -10.05 -18.44 -7.51
CA PRO A 386 -11.17 -18.65 -8.42
C PRO A 386 -11.75 -17.37 -9.02
N ASN A 387 -11.70 -16.25 -8.29
CA ASN A 387 -12.07 -14.91 -8.78
C ASN A 387 -11.01 -14.23 -9.68
N GLY A 388 -9.95 -14.93 -10.06
CA GLY A 388 -8.88 -14.45 -10.95
C GLY A 388 -7.78 -13.63 -10.27
N LEU A 389 -7.97 -13.21 -9.01
CA LEU A 389 -6.93 -12.58 -8.21
C LEU A 389 -5.82 -13.57 -7.83
N GLN A 390 -4.79 -13.11 -7.12
CA GLN A 390 -3.63 -13.93 -6.75
C GLN A 390 -3.52 -14.11 -5.24
N ALA A 391 -3.07 -15.29 -4.85
CA ALA A 391 -2.63 -15.61 -3.51
C ALA A 391 -1.16 -16.05 -3.49
N TYR A 392 -0.54 -15.94 -2.32
CA TYR A 392 0.91 -16.00 -2.16
C TYR A 392 1.31 -16.88 -0.97
N MET A 393 2.47 -17.51 -1.08
CA MET A 393 3.13 -18.22 0.00
C MET A 393 4.64 -18.04 -0.10
N ILE A 394 5.30 -17.83 1.03
CA ILE A 394 6.77 -17.92 1.14
C ILE A 394 7.10 -19.24 1.83
N ALA A 395 8.13 -19.94 1.35
CA ALA A 395 8.54 -21.23 1.88
C ALA A 395 10.06 -21.41 1.95
N LEU A 396 10.51 -22.24 2.89
CA LEU A 396 11.88 -22.74 2.98
C LEU A 396 12.16 -23.76 1.86
N ALA A 397 13.44 -24.12 1.69
CA ALA A 397 13.88 -25.13 0.72
C ALA A 397 13.17 -26.49 0.83
N ASP A 398 12.74 -26.89 2.03
CA ASP A 398 11.99 -28.14 2.26
C ASP A 398 10.49 -28.02 1.97
N GLY A 399 10.04 -26.83 1.54
CA GLY A 399 8.66 -26.51 1.23
C GLY A 399 7.83 -26.10 2.44
N THR A 400 8.41 -25.96 3.64
CA THR A 400 7.70 -25.47 4.84
C THR A 400 7.36 -23.99 4.68
N ARG A 401 6.09 -23.63 4.88
CA ARG A 401 5.60 -22.25 4.87
C ARG A 401 6.25 -21.42 5.98
N ILE A 402 6.61 -20.18 5.65
CA ILE A 402 7.10 -19.18 6.61
C ILE A 402 6.35 -17.87 6.43
N ASP A 403 6.26 -17.11 7.52
CA ASP A 403 5.56 -15.83 7.55
C ASP A 403 6.45 -14.66 7.12
N GLU A 404 7.74 -14.74 7.43
CA GLU A 404 8.76 -13.75 7.11
C GLU A 404 9.99 -14.44 6.52
N ALA A 405 10.50 -13.93 5.39
CA ALA A 405 11.69 -14.49 4.75
C ALA A 405 12.99 -13.98 5.41
N PRO A 406 14.06 -14.80 5.45
CA PRO A 406 15.38 -14.34 5.89
C PRO A 406 15.95 -13.28 4.94
N THR A 407 16.35 -12.12 5.50
CA THR A 407 16.79 -10.96 4.71
C THR A 407 18.13 -11.17 4.01
N GLU A 408 18.89 -12.18 4.41
CA GLU A 408 20.11 -12.61 3.72
C GLU A 408 19.85 -13.31 2.37
N ILE A 409 18.61 -13.75 2.12
CA ILE A 409 18.21 -14.41 0.86
C ILE A 409 17.45 -13.44 -0.05
N VAL A 410 16.45 -12.75 0.49
CA VAL A 410 15.57 -11.81 -0.25
C VAL A 410 15.22 -10.61 0.63
N SER A 411 15.03 -9.44 0.02
CA SER A 411 14.67 -8.21 0.76
C SER A 411 13.58 -7.40 0.06
N ASP A 412 12.65 -6.83 0.83
CA ASP A 412 11.65 -5.87 0.38
C ASP A 412 12.18 -4.43 0.59
N GLU A 413 12.75 -3.84 -0.47
CA GLU A 413 13.37 -2.50 -0.38
C GLU A 413 12.36 -1.37 -0.09
N SER A 414 11.05 -1.63 -0.22
CA SER A 414 10.01 -0.68 0.15
C SER A 414 9.84 -0.55 1.67
N ARG A 415 10.39 -1.49 2.44
CA ARG A 415 10.29 -1.57 3.89
C ARG A 415 11.60 -1.14 4.54
N ALA A 416 11.48 -0.39 5.64
CA ALA A 416 12.65 0.09 6.38
C ALA A 416 13.50 -1.04 6.99
N ASP A 417 12.88 -2.18 7.33
CA ASP A 417 13.56 -3.37 7.86
C ASP A 417 14.00 -4.36 6.77
N GLY A 418 13.60 -4.14 5.51
CA GLY A 418 13.87 -5.02 4.38
C GLY A 418 13.19 -6.38 4.45
N VAL A 419 12.33 -6.65 5.44
CA VAL A 419 11.76 -7.99 5.66
C VAL A 419 10.62 -8.26 4.67
N VAL A 420 10.74 -9.36 3.92
CA VAL A 420 9.67 -9.86 3.04
C VAL A 420 8.64 -10.61 3.88
N ARG A 421 7.39 -10.12 3.87
CA ARG A 421 6.28 -10.70 4.65
C ARG A 421 5.25 -11.32 3.72
N ASN A 422 4.85 -12.57 4.01
CA ASN A 422 3.91 -13.30 3.18
C ASN A 422 2.60 -12.52 3.00
N GLY A 423 2.09 -12.44 1.77
CA GLY A 423 0.98 -11.59 1.39
C GLY A 423 1.41 -10.14 1.13
N LEU A 424 1.81 -9.40 2.16
CA LEU A 424 2.00 -7.95 2.09
C LEU A 424 3.10 -7.51 1.13
N SER A 425 4.28 -8.14 1.22
CA SER A 425 5.38 -7.84 0.30
C SER A 425 5.07 -8.35 -1.12
N CYS A 426 4.31 -9.44 -1.23
CA CYS A 426 3.87 -9.96 -2.51
C CYS A 426 2.88 -9.01 -3.22
N PHE A 427 1.95 -8.38 -2.50
CA PHE A 427 1.09 -7.32 -3.05
C PHE A 427 1.89 -6.11 -3.52
N ASN A 428 3.05 -5.82 -2.94
CA ASN A 428 3.91 -4.73 -3.40
C ASN A 428 4.48 -4.99 -4.80
N CYS A 429 4.95 -6.21 -5.05
CA CYS A 429 5.54 -6.59 -6.33
C CYS A 429 4.48 -6.94 -7.38
N HIS A 430 3.44 -7.68 -6.99
CA HIS A 430 2.45 -8.27 -7.90
C HIS A 430 1.12 -7.50 -7.94
N GLY A 431 0.91 -6.54 -7.05
CA GLY A 431 -0.39 -5.91 -6.84
C GLY A 431 -0.90 -5.05 -8.01
N SER A 432 -0.02 -4.53 -8.85
CA SER A 432 -0.41 -3.66 -9.97
C SER A 432 -0.73 -4.43 -11.25
N GLN A 433 0.03 -5.49 -11.55
CA GLN A 433 -0.01 -6.17 -12.85
C GLN A 433 -0.02 -7.71 -12.76
N GLY A 434 -0.01 -8.28 -11.55
CA GLY A 434 0.04 -9.71 -11.33
C GLY A 434 1.43 -10.29 -11.56
N ILE A 435 1.53 -11.34 -12.38
CA ILE A 435 2.80 -12.01 -12.66
C ILE A 435 3.78 -11.05 -13.37
N LEU A 436 4.98 -10.92 -12.80
CA LEU A 436 6.03 -10.10 -13.39
C LEU A 436 6.64 -10.81 -14.59
N ARG A 437 6.86 -10.06 -15.67
CA ARG A 437 7.51 -10.55 -16.88
C ARG A 437 9.01 -10.73 -16.63
N THR A 438 9.53 -11.89 -17.02
CA THR A 438 10.94 -12.23 -16.94
C THR A 438 11.32 -13.05 -18.17
N ASP A 439 12.53 -12.84 -18.69
CA ASP A 439 13.03 -13.60 -19.83
C ASP A 439 13.87 -14.77 -19.35
N ASP A 440 13.73 -15.94 -19.99
CA ASP A 440 14.57 -17.09 -19.71
C ASP A 440 15.95 -16.93 -20.35
N MET A 441 17.00 -17.00 -19.52
CA MET A 441 18.39 -16.94 -19.95
C MET A 441 19.05 -18.33 -19.98
N VAL A 442 18.46 -19.33 -19.30
CA VAL A 442 19.07 -20.66 -19.14
C VAL A 442 19.09 -21.42 -20.45
N ARG A 443 18.00 -21.38 -21.22
CA ARG A 443 17.95 -22.08 -22.51
C ARG A 443 19.04 -21.63 -23.46
N ASP A 444 19.10 -20.33 -23.73
CA ASP A 444 20.07 -19.77 -24.68
C ASP A 444 21.49 -20.08 -24.24
N HIS A 445 21.76 -19.97 -22.92
CA HIS A 445 23.06 -20.33 -22.36
C HIS A 445 23.43 -21.80 -22.63
N VAL A 446 22.52 -22.75 -22.40
CA VAL A 446 22.78 -24.18 -22.61
C VAL A 446 22.92 -24.50 -24.11
N GLU A 447 22.10 -23.89 -24.97
CA GLU A 447 22.16 -24.08 -26.42
C GLU A 447 23.47 -23.54 -27.03
N ASP A 448 23.98 -22.42 -26.53
CA ASP A 448 25.27 -21.85 -26.95
C ASP A 448 26.47 -22.64 -26.42
N ASN A 449 26.29 -23.43 -25.35
CA ASN A 449 27.35 -24.15 -24.63
C ASN A 449 27.14 -25.67 -24.56
N VAL A 450 26.45 -26.28 -25.53
CA VAL A 450 26.09 -27.72 -25.52
C VAL A 450 27.24 -28.70 -25.25
N VAL A 451 28.49 -28.33 -25.53
CA VAL A 451 29.67 -29.17 -25.25
C VAL A 451 29.95 -29.35 -23.75
N SER A 452 29.38 -28.49 -22.91
CA SER A 452 29.58 -28.48 -21.46
C SER A 452 28.54 -29.32 -20.71
N TYR A 453 27.52 -29.85 -21.40
CA TYR A 453 26.40 -30.56 -20.80
C TYR A 453 26.24 -31.96 -21.40
N ASP A 454 25.67 -32.88 -20.61
CA ASP A 454 25.22 -34.17 -21.14
C ASP A 454 23.91 -34.03 -21.92
N GLN A 455 23.60 -35.05 -22.72
CA GLN A 455 22.43 -35.03 -23.61
C GLN A 455 21.11 -34.97 -22.82
N GLU A 456 21.04 -35.62 -21.66
CA GLU A 456 19.84 -35.64 -20.82
C GLU A 456 19.51 -34.24 -20.27
N THR A 457 20.54 -33.50 -19.85
CA THR A 457 20.43 -32.11 -19.40
C THR A 457 19.94 -31.22 -20.54
N ILE A 458 20.55 -31.33 -21.73
CA ILE A 458 20.16 -30.54 -22.90
C ILE A 458 18.69 -30.80 -23.28
N ASP A 459 18.27 -32.06 -23.29
CA ASP A 459 16.90 -32.43 -23.64
C ASP A 459 15.90 -31.95 -22.57
N THR A 460 16.25 -32.08 -21.29
CA THR A 460 15.42 -31.58 -20.18
C THR A 460 15.26 -30.05 -20.22
N VAL A 461 16.34 -29.32 -20.49
CA VAL A 461 16.30 -27.85 -20.63
C VAL A 461 15.41 -27.46 -21.81
N ARG A 462 15.52 -28.13 -22.96
CA ARG A 462 14.66 -27.84 -24.13
C ARG A 462 13.18 -28.06 -23.85
N ASP A 463 12.86 -29.04 -23.01
CA ASP A 463 11.49 -29.41 -22.66
C ASP A 463 10.85 -28.44 -21.66
N LEU A 464 11.60 -28.04 -20.63
CA LEU A 464 11.13 -27.18 -19.53
C LEU A 464 11.30 -25.69 -19.81
N HIS A 465 12.44 -25.26 -20.37
CA HIS A 465 12.75 -23.86 -20.64
C HIS A 465 12.38 -23.52 -22.09
N ARG A 466 11.19 -22.99 -22.35
CA ARG A 466 10.73 -22.77 -23.73
C ARG A 466 10.82 -21.31 -24.16
N ALA A 467 11.55 -21.04 -25.25
CA ALA A 467 11.83 -19.68 -25.70
C ALA A 467 10.59 -18.86 -26.16
N THR A 468 9.57 -19.50 -26.72
CA THR A 468 8.45 -18.78 -27.38
C THR A 468 7.03 -19.30 -27.08
N PRO A 469 6.83 -20.03 -25.97
CA PRO A 469 5.54 -20.07 -25.26
C PRO A 469 5.58 -19.43 -23.86
N PHE A 470 6.74 -19.05 -23.32
CA PHE A 470 6.84 -18.61 -21.92
C PHE A 470 6.30 -17.19 -21.68
N ALA A 471 6.75 -16.22 -22.49
CA ALA A 471 6.33 -14.82 -22.36
C ALA A 471 4.82 -14.63 -22.61
N GLU A 472 4.25 -15.35 -23.58
CA GLU A 472 2.80 -15.31 -23.87
C GLU A 472 2.00 -15.83 -22.67
N VAL A 473 2.48 -16.89 -22.01
CA VAL A 473 1.82 -17.46 -20.83
C VAL A 473 1.91 -16.54 -19.60
N GLN A 474 3.04 -15.86 -19.39
CA GLN A 474 3.13 -14.82 -18.35
C GLN A 474 2.15 -13.68 -18.60
N GLU A 475 2.00 -13.26 -19.86
CA GLU A 475 1.06 -12.23 -20.25
C GLU A 475 -0.40 -12.68 -20.05
N GLU A 476 -0.75 -13.91 -20.42
CA GLU A 476 -2.09 -14.48 -20.16
C GLU A 476 -2.42 -14.55 -18.66
N ASP A 477 -1.47 -14.99 -17.82
CA ASP A 477 -1.67 -15.06 -16.38
C ASP A 477 -1.75 -13.67 -15.73
N GLY A 478 -0.98 -12.70 -16.23
CA GLY A 478 -1.06 -11.29 -15.84
C GLY A 478 -2.39 -10.65 -16.25
N GLN A 479 -2.87 -10.90 -17.46
CA GLN A 479 -4.16 -10.41 -17.96
C GLN A 479 -5.34 -10.94 -17.15
N ARG A 480 -5.28 -12.21 -16.70
CA ARG A 480 -6.31 -12.79 -15.81
C ARG A 480 -6.44 -11.99 -14.53
N TYR A 481 -5.30 -11.62 -13.93
CA TYR A 481 -5.27 -10.82 -12.72
C TYR A 481 -5.77 -9.38 -12.97
N SER A 482 -5.26 -8.72 -14.02
CA SER A 482 -5.64 -7.34 -14.32
C SER A 482 -7.12 -7.20 -14.67
N GLN A 483 -7.71 -8.20 -15.34
CA GLN A 483 -9.15 -8.20 -15.61
C GLN A 483 -9.96 -8.18 -14.31
N SER A 484 -9.62 -9.00 -13.32
CA SER A 484 -10.29 -8.98 -12.01
C SER A 484 -10.11 -7.63 -11.31
N MET A 485 -8.95 -6.97 -11.45
CA MET A 485 -8.75 -5.61 -10.93
C MET A 485 -9.59 -4.56 -11.66
N ASP A 486 -9.73 -4.66 -12.97
CA ASP A 486 -10.60 -3.79 -13.77
C ASP A 486 -12.07 -3.94 -13.35
N GLU A 487 -12.53 -5.16 -13.08
CA GLU A 487 -13.87 -5.45 -12.59
C GLU A 487 -14.14 -4.86 -11.21
N LEU A 488 -13.10 -4.76 -10.36
CA LEU A 488 -13.13 -4.02 -9.08
C LEU A 488 -13.01 -2.49 -9.24
N GLY A 489 -12.77 -1.99 -10.46
CA GLY A 489 -12.57 -0.57 -10.75
C GLY A 489 -11.19 -0.04 -10.35
N LEU A 490 -10.16 -0.90 -10.38
CA LEU A 490 -8.79 -0.60 -9.94
C LEU A 490 -7.73 -0.86 -11.03
N PRO A 491 -7.87 -0.28 -12.25
CA PRO A 491 -7.02 -0.60 -13.40
C PRO A 491 -5.55 -0.21 -13.25
N ASP A 492 -5.25 0.84 -12.47
CA ASP A 492 -3.91 1.43 -12.44
C ASP A 492 -3.01 0.80 -11.36
N ARG A 493 -3.35 1.04 -10.09
CA ARG A 493 -2.54 0.59 -8.94
C ARG A 493 -2.96 -0.78 -8.41
N GLY A 494 -4.14 -1.28 -8.78
CA GLY A 494 -4.66 -2.59 -8.34
C GLY A 494 -4.56 -2.82 -6.82
N ALA A 495 -4.16 -4.02 -6.42
CA ALA A 495 -3.83 -4.35 -5.03
C ALA A 495 -2.51 -3.72 -4.55
N GLY A 496 -1.75 -3.04 -5.41
CA GLY A 496 -0.59 -2.23 -5.02
C GLY A 496 -0.95 -1.07 -4.07
N LEU A 497 -2.24 -0.73 -3.95
CA LEU A 497 -2.73 0.21 -2.93
C LEU A 497 -2.63 -0.35 -1.50
N ILE A 498 -2.70 -1.67 -1.31
CA ILE A 498 -2.66 -2.33 0.01
C ILE A 498 -1.32 -2.05 0.74
N PRO A 499 -0.14 -2.31 0.16
CA PRO A 499 1.13 -2.02 0.82
C PRO A 499 1.35 -0.53 1.08
N LEU A 500 0.88 0.36 0.19
CA LEU A 500 0.93 1.81 0.42
C LEU A 500 0.07 2.22 1.62
N ALA A 501 -1.16 1.71 1.73
CA ALA A 501 -2.03 1.96 2.87
C ALA A 501 -1.44 1.41 4.17
N SER A 502 -0.81 0.23 4.10
CA SER A 502 -0.09 -0.36 5.23
C SER A 502 1.06 0.53 5.72
N LEU A 503 1.86 1.10 4.81
CA LEU A 503 2.95 2.01 5.19
C LEU A 503 2.43 3.26 5.91
N LYS A 504 1.30 3.81 5.46
CA LYS A 504 0.65 4.96 6.14
C LYS A 504 0.19 4.58 7.55
N TYR A 505 -0.36 3.39 7.74
CA TYR A 505 -0.78 2.92 9.07
C TYR A 505 0.41 2.67 10.02
N GLU A 506 1.48 2.06 9.51
CA GLU A 506 2.71 1.75 10.29
C GLU A 506 3.52 2.98 10.69
N GLY A 507 3.22 4.13 10.08
CA GLY A 507 3.89 5.40 10.37
C GLY A 507 3.79 5.84 11.84
N LEU A 508 4.51 6.92 12.14
CA LEU A 508 4.51 7.52 13.47
C LEU A 508 3.09 7.95 13.88
N VAL A 509 2.73 7.64 15.11
CA VAL A 509 1.45 7.99 15.71
C VAL A 509 1.54 9.37 16.31
N SER A 510 0.72 10.28 15.80
CA SER A 510 0.50 11.61 16.39
C SER A 510 -0.71 11.58 17.33
N LEU A 511 -0.90 12.66 18.10
CA LEU A 511 -2.10 12.82 18.93
C LEU A 511 -3.40 12.78 18.11
N SER A 512 -3.40 13.34 16.89
CA SER A 512 -4.58 13.30 16.01
C SER A 512 -4.85 11.91 15.45
N THR A 513 -3.80 11.18 15.06
CA THR A 513 -3.91 9.78 14.64
C THR A 513 -4.47 8.90 15.77
N ALA A 514 -3.90 9.00 16.98
CA ALA A 514 -4.38 8.25 18.13
C ALA A 514 -5.82 8.60 18.49
N ALA A 515 -6.18 9.89 18.49
CA ALA A 515 -7.54 10.33 18.78
C ALA A 515 -8.54 9.75 17.76
N ALA A 516 -8.24 9.87 16.46
CA ALA A 516 -9.10 9.38 15.40
C ALA A 516 -9.30 7.86 15.45
N GLU A 517 -8.23 7.08 15.70
CA GLU A 517 -8.30 5.61 15.81
C GLU A 517 -9.06 5.14 17.06
N LEU A 518 -9.04 5.93 18.14
CA LEU A 518 -9.80 5.69 19.38
C LEU A 518 -11.25 6.21 19.33
N GLY A 519 -11.65 6.88 18.24
CA GLY A 519 -12.97 7.49 18.10
C GLY A 519 -13.19 8.73 18.98
N LEU A 520 -12.10 9.42 19.35
CA LEU A 520 -12.10 10.63 20.18
C LEU A 520 -11.68 11.86 19.37
N THR A 521 -12.10 13.04 19.81
CA THR A 521 -11.50 14.30 19.35
C THR A 521 -10.11 14.49 19.96
N VAL A 522 -9.27 15.29 19.30
CA VAL A 522 -7.93 15.65 19.80
C VAL A 522 -8.00 16.25 21.22
N ASP A 523 -8.99 17.10 21.48
CA ASP A 523 -9.15 17.76 22.77
C ASP A 523 -9.60 16.79 23.87
N GLU A 524 -10.47 15.81 23.54
CA GLU A 524 -10.86 14.76 24.47
C GLU A 524 -9.68 13.88 24.86
N LEU A 525 -8.88 13.43 23.89
CA LEU A 525 -7.71 12.63 24.16
C LEU A 525 -6.66 13.44 24.94
N ARG A 526 -6.36 14.67 24.52
CA ARG A 526 -5.43 15.56 25.24
C ARG A 526 -5.85 15.76 26.69
N GLY A 527 -7.13 16.02 26.93
CA GLY A 527 -7.66 16.19 28.29
C GLY A 527 -7.65 14.91 29.13
N ALA A 528 -7.69 13.73 28.49
CA ALA A 528 -7.52 12.44 29.16
C ALA A 528 -6.04 12.15 29.49
N LEU A 529 -5.11 12.60 28.63
CA LEU A 529 -3.66 12.40 28.79
C LEU A 529 -2.95 13.45 29.66
N ASP A 530 -3.64 14.49 30.14
CA ASP A 530 -3.08 15.46 31.08
C ASP A 530 -2.44 14.72 32.27
N ALA A 531 -1.17 15.01 32.55
CA ALA A 531 -0.35 14.33 33.56
C ALA A 531 -0.98 14.34 34.96
N ASN A 532 -1.87 15.29 35.27
CA ASN A 532 -2.60 15.33 36.53
C ASN A 532 -3.73 14.27 36.63
N ASN A 533 -4.12 13.69 35.50
CA ASN A 533 -5.23 12.74 35.38
C ASN A 533 -4.77 11.29 35.17
N LEU A 534 -3.49 11.04 34.90
CA LEU A 534 -2.96 9.71 34.63
C LEU A 534 -2.64 8.94 35.94
N PRO A 535 -2.96 7.64 36.03
CA PRO A 535 -2.56 6.81 37.15
C PRO A 535 -1.02 6.70 37.25
N ALA A 536 -0.49 6.51 38.46
CA ALA A 536 0.94 6.25 38.64
C ALA A 536 1.29 4.81 38.19
N GLY A 537 2.20 4.67 37.21
CA GLY A 537 2.72 3.38 36.71
C GLY A 537 2.46 3.16 35.21
N ASP A 538 3.42 2.50 34.53
CA ASP A 538 3.50 1.99 33.14
C ASP A 538 3.14 2.91 31.94
N PHE A 539 2.47 4.04 32.16
CA PHE A 539 2.15 5.06 31.14
C PHE A 539 3.16 6.21 31.05
N VAL A 540 4.23 6.13 31.84
CA VAL A 540 4.91 7.30 32.40
C VAL A 540 5.73 8.10 31.38
N GLU A 541 6.09 7.53 30.22
CA GLU A 541 6.95 8.22 29.24
C GLU A 541 6.28 8.50 27.88
N LEU A 542 5.46 7.58 27.35
CA LEU A 542 4.94 7.68 25.97
C LEU A 542 3.67 8.53 25.85
N LEU A 543 2.74 8.44 26.82
CA LEU A 543 1.48 9.17 26.76
C LEU A 543 1.64 10.68 26.99
N PRO A 544 2.51 11.15 27.92
CA PRO A 544 2.83 12.57 28.02
C PRO A 544 3.46 13.12 26.73
N LEU A 545 4.35 12.35 26.08
CA LEU A 545 4.96 12.74 24.80
C LEU A 545 3.89 12.97 23.72
N LEU A 546 2.89 12.08 23.61
CA LEU A 546 1.75 12.28 22.71
C LEU A 546 0.90 13.50 23.12
N GLY A 547 0.63 13.66 24.42
CA GLY A 547 -0.18 14.78 24.95
C GLY A 547 0.44 16.15 24.69
N GLU A 548 1.78 16.23 24.67
CA GLU A 548 2.57 17.42 24.35
C GLU A 548 2.74 17.66 22.84
N GLY A 549 2.16 16.80 21.99
CA GLY A 549 2.20 16.92 20.53
C GLY A 549 3.38 16.21 19.87
N GLY A 550 4.10 15.37 20.60
CA GLY A 550 5.14 14.50 20.08
C GLY A 550 4.61 13.35 19.22
N LEU A 551 5.53 12.67 18.55
CA LEU A 551 5.28 11.50 17.71
C LEU A 551 5.80 10.24 18.40
N VAL A 552 5.05 9.13 18.28
CA VAL A 552 5.42 7.84 18.88
C VAL A 552 5.43 6.75 17.82
N PHE A 553 6.37 5.81 17.90
CA PHE A 553 6.37 4.65 17.01
C PHE A 553 5.12 3.78 17.21
N ARG A 554 4.59 3.22 16.12
CA ARG A 554 3.33 2.45 16.13
C ARG A 554 3.36 1.28 17.11
N ASP A 555 4.46 0.52 17.14
CA ASP A 555 4.66 -0.61 18.04
C ASP A 555 4.60 -0.21 19.53
N SER A 556 5.21 0.93 19.86
CA SER A 556 5.25 1.51 21.18
C SER A 556 3.86 1.97 21.61
N PHE A 557 3.10 2.58 20.69
CA PHE A 557 1.70 2.95 20.93
C PHE A 557 0.81 1.71 21.17
N LEU A 558 0.90 0.69 20.30
CA LEU A 558 0.11 -0.55 20.45
C LEU A 558 0.45 -1.31 21.74
N THR A 559 1.69 -1.21 22.23
CA THR A 559 2.10 -1.82 23.51
C THR A 559 1.36 -1.20 24.70
N VAL A 560 1.15 0.12 24.70
CA VAL A 560 0.46 0.83 25.80
C VAL A 560 -1.06 0.92 25.60
N LEU A 561 -1.54 0.63 24.38
CA LEU A 561 -2.94 0.78 23.98
C LEU A 561 -3.92 0.01 24.88
N PRO A 562 -3.71 -1.28 25.25
CA PRO A 562 -4.65 -2.00 26.13
C PRO A 562 -4.88 -1.31 27.48
N ALA A 563 -3.80 -0.79 28.07
CA ALA A 563 -3.86 -0.12 29.35
C ALA A 563 -4.52 1.27 29.20
N LEU A 564 -4.20 2.01 28.12
CA LEU A 564 -4.82 3.30 27.80
C LEU A 564 -6.33 3.13 27.61
N ASN A 565 -6.73 2.07 26.90
CA ASN A 565 -8.12 1.74 26.65
C ASN A 565 -8.90 1.46 27.94
N CYS A 566 -8.35 0.67 28.85
CA CYS A 566 -8.95 0.47 30.18
C CYS A 566 -9.18 1.81 30.88
N TYR A 567 -8.17 2.68 30.90
CA TYR A 567 -8.26 4.00 31.53
C TYR A 567 -9.36 4.86 30.90
N LEU A 568 -9.42 4.91 29.57
CA LEU A 568 -10.43 5.67 28.83
C LEU A 568 -11.84 5.12 29.07
N ALA A 569 -12.02 3.81 29.06
CA ALA A 569 -13.31 3.17 29.33
C ALA A 569 -13.81 3.50 30.75
N GLN A 570 -12.96 3.40 31.77
CA GLN A 570 -13.31 3.79 33.14
C GLN A 570 -13.69 5.26 33.24
N ARG A 571 -12.94 6.15 32.58
CA ARG A 571 -13.21 7.59 32.56
C ARG A 571 -14.52 7.91 31.83
N TYR A 572 -14.83 7.19 30.76
CA TYR A 572 -16.06 7.33 29.99
C TYR A 572 -17.29 6.89 30.82
N LEU A 573 -17.25 5.69 31.41
CA LEU A 573 -18.32 5.17 32.29
C LEU A 573 -18.58 6.08 33.51
N ASN A 574 -17.53 6.65 34.10
CA ASN A 574 -17.66 7.59 35.20
C ASN A 574 -18.36 8.91 34.79
N ARG A 575 -18.33 9.30 33.50
CA ARG A 575 -19.05 10.47 32.97
C ARG A 575 -20.54 10.20 32.73
N THR A 576 -20.92 8.96 32.39
CA THR A 576 -22.32 8.57 32.11
C THR A 576 -23.11 8.23 33.38
N GLY A 577 -22.44 8.09 34.54
CA GLY A 577 -23.09 7.81 35.82
C GLY A 577 -23.51 6.35 36.01
N GLU A 578 -23.03 5.45 35.15
CA GLU A 578 -23.16 4.01 35.32
C GLU A 578 -22.15 3.54 36.36
N GLU A 579 -22.58 2.74 37.35
CA GLU A 579 -21.68 2.19 38.35
C GLU A 579 -20.64 1.31 37.66
N ALA A 580 -19.36 1.70 37.75
CA ALA A 580 -18.23 0.90 37.33
C ALA A 580 -18.22 -0.41 38.14
N GLY A 581 -18.89 -1.44 37.62
CA GLY A 581 -18.68 -2.81 38.04
C GLY A 581 -17.19 -3.07 37.88
N HIS A 582 -16.51 -3.37 38.99
CA HIS A 582 -15.12 -3.83 39.02
C HIS A 582 -14.95 -4.99 38.04
N THR A 583 -14.60 -4.68 36.80
CA THR A 583 -14.13 -5.62 35.81
C THR A 583 -12.65 -5.39 35.77
N GLY A 584 -11.90 -6.39 36.27
CA GLY A 584 -10.46 -6.30 36.43
C GLY A 584 -9.83 -5.93 35.10
N CYS A 585 -9.27 -4.73 35.05
CA CYS A 585 -8.29 -4.42 34.04
C CYS A 585 -7.01 -5.20 34.39
N PRO A 586 -6.34 -5.79 33.39
CA PRO A 586 -5.10 -6.55 33.57
C PRO A 586 -3.99 -5.72 34.20
#